data_AF-A0A830CDL5-F1
#
_entry.id   AF-A0A830CDL5-F1
#
_cell.length_a   1.000
_cell.length_b   1.000
_cell.length_c   1.000
_cell.angle_alpha   90.00
_cell.angle_beta   90.00
_cell.angle_gamma   90.00
#
_symmetry.space_group_name_H-M   'P 1'
#
loop_
_entity.id
_entity.type
_entity.pdbx_description
1 polymer ?
#
loop_
_entity_poly.entity_id
_entity_poly.type
_entity_poly.pdbx_seq_one_letter_code
_entity_poly.pdbx_strand_id
1 'polypeptide(L)'
;MEDAVVSAVVEHIAAILDDKISKEVNLVRGMKQKVLELSEELLTVRNVLEDAEKKRFKEKSVRGWLVRLEDASYEMEDVLDEWYTALLKFQIQQKQQQSNVDVDAVCS
;
A
#
# COMPACT_ATOMS: atom_id res chain seq x y z
N MET A 1 -5.75 25.18 40.83
CA MET A 1 -5.30 23.77 40.65
C MET A 1 -5.90 23.18 39.38
N GLU A 2 -7.05 23.67 38.94
CA GLU A 2 -7.70 23.32 37.66
C GLU A 2 -6.80 23.58 36.43
N ASP A 3 -6.07 24.69 36.37
CA ASP A 3 -5.21 25.03 35.22
C ASP A 3 -4.08 24.01 34.98
N ALA A 4 -3.48 23.49 36.07
CA ALA A 4 -2.45 22.47 35.99
C ALA A 4 -2.99 21.12 35.52
N VAL A 5 -4.22 20.79 35.91
CA VAL A 5 -4.90 19.56 35.47
C VAL A 5 -5.28 19.66 34.00
N VAL A 6 -5.81 20.81 33.55
CA VAL A 6 -6.13 21.06 32.14
C VAL A 6 -4.86 21.02 31.28
N SER A 7 -3.77 21.66 31.71
CA SER A 7 -2.49 21.61 31.01
C SER A 7 -1.97 20.17 30.86
N ALA A 8 -1.99 19.39 31.95
CA ALA A 8 -1.54 18.00 31.92
C ALA A 8 -2.37 17.13 30.96
N VAL A 9 -3.69 17.35 30.90
CA VAL A 9 -4.57 16.62 29.97
C VAL A 9 -4.27 17.01 28.52
N VAL A 10 -4.07 18.30 28.23
CA VAL A 10 -3.73 18.78 26.87
C VAL A 10 -2.38 18.23 26.41
N GLU A 11 -1.36 18.25 27.26
CA GLU A 11 -0.04 17.68 26.97
C GLU A 11 -0.13 16.17 26.68
N HIS A 12 -0.93 15.44 27.47
CA HIS A 12 -1.11 14.01 27.27
C HIS A 12 -1.80 13.69 25.93
N ILE A 13 -2.85 14.45 25.58
CA ILE A 13 -3.54 14.30 24.30
C ILE A 13 -2.61 14.67 23.13
N ALA A 14 -1.82 15.74 23.27
CA ALA A 14 -0.85 16.14 22.25
C ALA A 14 0.19 15.04 22.00
N ALA A 15 0.71 14.42 23.07
CA ALA A 15 1.64 13.30 22.95
C ALA A 15 1.03 12.08 22.26
N ILE A 16 -0.23 11.74 22.57
CA ILE A 16 -0.94 10.62 21.91
C ILE A 16 -1.13 10.92 20.41
N LEU A 17 -1.54 12.14 20.07
CA LEU A 17 -1.75 12.55 18.68
C LEU A 17 -0.43 12.54 17.91
N ASP A 18 0.65 13.05 18.51
CA ASP A 18 1.97 13.07 17.89
C ASP A 18 2.50 11.66 17.62
N ASP A 19 2.37 10.74 18.58
CA ASP A 19 2.75 9.33 18.41
C ASP A 19 1.94 8.66 17.30
N LYS A 20 0.62 8.87 17.28
CA LYS A 20 -0.26 8.28 16.26
C LYS A 20 0.03 8.83 14.87
N ILE A 21 0.12 10.15 14.72
CA ILE A 21 0.43 10.82 13.44
C ILE A 21 1.81 10.37 12.96
N SER A 22 2.82 10.36 13.83
CA SER A 22 4.17 9.94 13.48
C SER A 22 4.22 8.50 13.00
N LYS A 23 3.50 7.58 13.65
CA LYS A 23 3.40 6.18 13.22
C LYS A 23 2.75 6.04 11.84
N GLU A 24 1.61 6.68 11.62
CA GLU A 24 0.91 6.64 10.32
C GLU A 24 1.78 7.24 9.20
N VAL A 25 2.40 8.39 9.43
CA VAL A 25 3.31 9.03 8.47
C VAL A 25 4.52 8.14 8.17
N ASN A 26 5.09 7.49 9.19
CA ASN A 26 6.20 6.56 9.01
C ASN A 26 5.80 5.33 8.20
N LEU A 27 4.61 4.77 8.43
CA LEU A 27 4.08 3.65 7.64
C LEU A 27 3.88 4.03 6.18
N VAL A 28 3.24 5.16 5.90
CA VAL A 28 3.02 5.66 4.53
C VAL A 28 4.35 5.93 3.83
N ARG A 29 5.31 6.55 4.51
CA ARG A 29 6.66 6.80 3.99
C ARG A 29 7.40 5.50 3.69
N GLY A 30 7.38 4.54 4.61
CA GLY A 30 8.02 3.24 4.43
C GLY A 30 7.40 2.46 3.27
N MET A 31 6.08 2.51 3.12
CA MET A 31 5.38 1.91 1.98
C MET A 31 5.78 2.58 0.65
N LYS A 32 5.81 3.92 0.59
CA LYS A 32 6.25 4.65 -0.61
C LYS A 32 7.67 4.28 -1.01
N GLN A 33 8.58 4.16 -0.05
CA GLN A 33 9.96 3.74 -0.30
C GLN A 33 10.03 2.33 -0.91
N LYS A 34 9.32 1.36 -0.32
CA LYS A 34 9.26 -0.01 -0.85
C LYS A 34 8.68 -0.09 -2.26
N VAL A 35 7.66 0.72 -2.56
CA VAL A 35 7.07 0.78 -3.91
C VAL A 35 8.07 1.33 -4.93
N LEU A 36 8.86 2.33 -4.56
CA LEU A 36 9.92 2.87 -5.43
C LEU A 36 11.03 1.84 -5.67
N GLU A 37 11.50 1.18 -4.61
CA GLU A 37 12.51 0.11 -4.70
C GLU A 37 12.03 -1.03 -5.62
N LEU A 38 10.81 -1.50 -5.42
CA LEU A 38 10.21 -2.52 -6.28
C LEU A 38 10.09 -2.04 -7.74
N SER A 39 9.77 -0.76 -7.96
CA SER A 39 9.73 -0.19 -9.31
C SER A 39 11.10 -0.23 -9.98
N GLU A 40 12.17 0.15 -9.28
CA GLU A 40 13.54 0.09 -9.80
C GLU A 40 14.00 -1.35 -10.09
N GLU A 41 13.64 -2.29 -9.23
CA GLU A 41 13.90 -3.73 -9.43
C GLU A 41 13.18 -4.25 -10.68
N LEU A 42 11.89 -3.91 -10.87
CA LEU A 42 11.12 -4.30 -12.05
C LEU A 42 11.70 -3.69 -13.35
N LEU A 43 12.19 -2.44 -13.30
CA LEU A 43 12.90 -1.83 -14.43
C LEU A 43 14.16 -2.63 -14.78
N THR A 44 14.89 -3.09 -13.77
CA THR A 44 16.08 -3.93 -13.95
C THR A 44 15.72 -5.27 -14.57
N VAL A 45 14.66 -5.92 -14.08
CA VAL A 45 14.13 -7.17 -14.65
C VAL A 45 13.75 -6.99 -16.12
N ARG A 46 13.08 -5.88 -16.48
CA ARG A 46 12.73 -5.58 -17.88
C ARG A 46 13.96 -5.50 -18.77
N ASN A 47 15.02 -4.81 -18.33
CA ASN A 47 16.25 -4.69 -19.11
C ASN A 47 16.90 -6.07 -19.34
N VAL A 48 16.92 -6.93 -18.31
CA VAL A 48 17.43 -8.31 -18.44
C VAL A 48 16.53 -9.16 -19.33
N LEU A 49 15.21 -8.98 -19.25
CA LEU A 49 14.22 -9.67 -20.07
C LEU A 49 14.43 -9.38 -21.56
N GLU A 50 14.65 -8.12 -21.94
CA GLU A 50 14.91 -7.72 -23.33
C GLU A 50 16.11 -8.44 -23.95
N ASP A 51 17.15 -8.68 -23.16
CA ASP A 51 18.34 -9.43 -23.60
C ASP A 51 18.15 -10.95 -23.54
N ALA A 52 17.36 -11.43 -22.58
CA ALA A 52 17.00 -12.83 -22.45
C ALA A 52 16.10 -13.30 -23.61
N GLU A 53 15.12 -12.51 -24.02
CA GLU A 53 14.18 -12.86 -25.09
C GLU A 53 14.90 -13.07 -26.44
N LYS A 54 15.93 -12.26 -26.73
CA LYS A 54 16.81 -12.43 -27.92
C LYS A 54 17.55 -13.77 -27.92
N LYS A 55 17.79 -14.36 -26.74
CA LYS A 55 18.52 -15.63 -26.54
C LYS A 55 17.59 -16.83 -26.32
N ARG A 56 16.28 -16.61 -26.11
CA ARG A 56 15.27 -17.64 -25.77
C ARG A 56 15.24 -18.85 -26.72
N PHE A 57 15.48 -18.62 -28.01
CA PHE A 57 15.47 -19.69 -29.01
C PHE A 57 16.78 -20.48 -29.10
N LYS A 58 17.87 -19.94 -28.55
CA LYS A 58 19.22 -20.52 -28.61
C LYS A 58 19.61 -21.24 -27.32
N GLU A 59 19.14 -20.76 -26.17
CA GLU A 59 19.55 -21.25 -24.85
C GLU A 59 18.36 -21.83 -24.05
N LYS A 60 18.41 -23.14 -23.77
CA LYS A 60 17.34 -23.82 -23.01
C LYS A 60 17.23 -23.31 -21.56
N SER A 61 18.34 -22.95 -20.94
CA SER A 61 18.38 -22.38 -19.58
C SER A 61 17.63 -21.05 -19.51
N VAL A 62 17.86 -20.17 -20.50
CA VAL A 62 17.18 -18.86 -20.62
C VAL A 62 15.68 -19.05 -20.79
N ARG A 63 15.26 -20.03 -21.62
CA ARG A 63 13.83 -20.36 -21.77
C ARG A 63 13.19 -20.80 -20.46
N GLY A 64 13.84 -21.67 -19.69
CA GLY A 64 13.32 -22.14 -18.40
C GLY A 64 13.22 -21.02 -17.37
N TRP A 65 14.18 -20.09 -17.36
CA TRP A 65 14.11 -18.90 -16.51
C TRP A 65 12.96 -17.96 -16.89
N LEU A 66 12.73 -17.74 -18.20
CA LEU A 66 11.63 -16.89 -18.68
C LEU A 66 10.24 -17.43 -18.30
N VAL A 67 10.02 -18.74 -18.36
CA VAL A 67 8.74 -19.36 -17.92
C VAL A 67 8.50 -19.09 -16.43
N ARG A 68 9.52 -19.26 -15.58
CA ARG A 68 9.39 -18.99 -14.14
C ARG A 68 9.12 -17.51 -13.84
N LEU A 69 9.65 -16.62 -14.67
CA LEU A 69 9.42 -15.18 -14.53
C LEU A 69 7.99 -14.81 -14.96
N GLU A 70 7.47 -15.46 -16.00
CA GLU A 70 6.07 -15.36 -16.41
C GLU A 70 5.14 -15.84 -15.31
N ASP A 71 5.40 -17.01 -14.71
CA ASP A 71 4.63 -17.51 -13.56
C ASP A 71 4.63 -16.52 -12.38
N ALA A 72 5.80 -16.00 -12.02
CA ALA A 72 5.93 -15.00 -10.95
C ALA A 72 5.22 -13.67 -11.27
N SER A 73 5.07 -13.32 -12.54
CA SER A 73 4.34 -12.12 -12.95
C SER A 73 2.83 -12.27 -12.73
N TYR A 74 2.29 -13.47 -12.95
CA TYR A 74 0.89 -13.77 -12.64
C TYR A 74 0.62 -13.74 -11.13
N GLU A 75 1.52 -14.30 -10.32
CA GLU A 75 1.42 -14.21 -8.85
C GLU A 75 1.41 -12.75 -8.35
N MET A 76 2.18 -11.87 -9.01
CA MET A 76 2.18 -10.44 -8.68
C MET A 76 0.87 -9.75 -9.08
N GLU A 77 0.29 -10.10 -10.23
CA GLU A 77 -1.02 -9.59 -10.68
C GLU A 77 -2.12 -9.94 -9.69
N ASP A 78 -2.17 -11.19 -9.21
CA ASP A 78 -3.12 -11.63 -8.19
C ASP A 78 -3.03 -10.78 -6.90
N VAL A 79 -1.81 -10.48 -6.43
CA VAL A 79 -1.59 -9.62 -5.25
C VAL A 79 -2.09 -8.19 -5.48
N LEU A 80 -1.89 -7.64 -6.68
CA LEU A 80 -2.37 -6.31 -7.04
C LEU A 80 -3.90 -6.24 -7.10
N ASP A 81 -4.54 -7.28 -7.63
CA ASP A 81 -6.00 -7.40 -7.69
C ASP A 81 -6.64 -7.51 -6.31
N GLU A 82 -6.04 -8.27 -5.40
CA GLU A 82 -6.45 -8.34 -4.00
C GLU A 82 -6.35 -6.96 -3.32
N TRP A 83 -5.24 -6.24 -3.54
CA TRP A 83 -5.06 -4.91 -2.99
C TRP A 83 -6.08 -3.91 -3.55
N TYR A 84 -6.30 -3.91 -4.86
CA TYR A 84 -7.30 -3.04 -5.50
C TYR A 84 -8.71 -3.32 -4.96
N THR A 85 -9.06 -4.61 -4.81
CA THR A 85 -10.32 -5.03 -4.22
C THR A 85 -10.47 -4.55 -2.78
N ALA A 86 -9.42 -4.65 -1.96
CA ALA A 86 -9.43 -4.16 -0.58
C ALA A 86 -9.61 -2.64 -0.52
N LEU A 87 -8.94 -1.90 -1.40
CA LEU A 87 -9.08 -0.45 -1.51
C LEU A 87 -10.51 -0.03 -1.87
N LEU A 88 -11.11 -0.70 -2.86
CA LEU A 88 -12.50 -0.44 -3.25
C LEU A 88 -13.47 -0.73 -2.10
N LYS A 89 -13.31 -1.85 -1.40
CA LYS A 89 -14.13 -2.20 -0.23
C LYS A 89 -14.03 -1.13 0.86
N PHE A 90 -12.83 -0.64 1.15
CA PHE A 90 -12.60 0.43 2.12
C PHE A 90 -13.32 1.73 1.73
N GLN A 91 -13.25 2.14 0.45
CA GLN A 91 -13.95 3.33 -0.03
C GLN A 91 -15.47 3.20 0.05
N ILE A 92 -16.01 2.03 -0.28
CA ILE A 92 -17.45 1.77 -0.17
C ILE A 92 -17.91 1.86 1.28
N GLN A 93 -17.15 1.27 2.22
CA GLN A 93 -17.46 1.32 3.65
C GLN A 93 -17.47 2.75 4.19
N GLN A 94 -16.49 3.59 3.80
CA GLN A 94 -16.49 5.01 4.19
C GLN A 94 -17.72 5.75 3.67
N LYS A 95 -18.11 5.51 2.41
CA LYS A 95 -19.31 6.14 1.81
C LYS A 95 -20.61 5.71 2.51
N GLN A 96 -20.70 4.44 2.94
CA GLN A 96 -21.85 3.92 3.69
C GLN A 96 -21.92 4.50 5.11
N GLN A 97 -20.78 4.72 5.77
CA GLN A 97 -20.74 5.41 7.07
C GLN A 97 -21.16 6.88 6.94
N GLN A 98 -20.77 7.57 5.86
CA GLN A 98 -21.20 8.94 5.61
C GLN A 98 -22.71 9.06 5.35
N SER A 99 -23.34 8.08 4.68
CA SER A 99 -24.80 8.10 4.44
C SER A 99 -25.61 7.79 5.71
N ASN A 100 -25.08 7.01 6.66
CA ASN A 100 -25.76 6.71 7.92
C ASN A 100 -25.81 7.92 8.88
N VAL A 101 -24.87 8.86 8.79
CA VAL A 101 -24.88 10.09 9.60
C VAL A 101 -25.93 11.09 9.10
N ASP A 102 -26.24 11.10 7.79
CA ASP A 102 -27.28 11.98 7.22
C ASP A 102 -28.71 11.51 7.55
N VAL A 103 -28.98 10.21 7.68
CA VAL A 103 -30.33 9.72 8.06
C VAL A 103 -30.68 9.98 9.53
N ASP A 104 -29.70 9.93 10.44
CA ASP A 104 -29.93 10.23 11.86
C ASP A 104 -30.13 11.75 12.12
N ALA A 105 -29.57 12.61 11.27
CA ALA A 105 -29.75 14.07 11.34
C ALA A 105 -31.09 14.56 10.74
N VAL A 106 -31.73 13.77 9.87
CA VAL A 106 -33.00 14.12 9.22
C VAL A 106 -34.22 13.70 10.06
N CYS A 107 -34.06 12.78 11.01
CA CYS A 107 -35.14 12.28 11.86
C CYS A 107 -35.15 12.81 13.31
N SER A 108 -34.37 13.84 13.65
CA SER A 108 -34.46 14.60 14.92
C SER A 108 -34.95 16.02 14.70
#